data_AF-A0A2J0MMC2-F1
#
_entry.id   AF-A0A2J0MMC2-F1
#
_cell.length_a   1.000
_cell.length_b   1.000
_cell.length_c   1.000
_cell.angle_alpha   90.00
_cell.angle_beta   90.00
_cell.angle_gamma   90.00
#
_symmetry.space_group_name_H-M   'P 1'
#
loop_
_entity.id
_entity.type
_entity.pdbx_description
1 polymer ?
#
loop_
_entity_poly.entity_id
_entity_poly.type
_entity_poly.pdbx_seq_one_letter_code
_entity_poly.pdbx_strand_id
1 'polypeptide(L)'
;MAKKIIIILVAFAALLGGIFYFRYQVYYSHGSYKQEKKFEITKGEGNSQIAANLKREGLISSNWYFYYYIHTHGLLNKFLPGKYQINGNMSIPEIALRLTQKENIIPGYVKITFPEGWDSKKMAERLSANGLPGEIFLKIVQSPPKSPSGDFEYLKNVKSLEGYLFPDTYFFAKDIKAEGIAQKMLDNFDQKLNAEMQEAVISQGKS
;
A
#
# COMPACT_ATOMS: atom_id res chain seq x y z
N MET A 1 -27.76 56.14 -21.91
CA MET A 1 -26.52 55.34 -22.03
C MET A 1 -26.01 54.82 -20.68
N ALA A 2 -25.95 55.65 -19.62
CA ALA A 2 -25.48 55.25 -18.29
C ALA A 2 -26.15 53.99 -17.70
N LYS A 3 -27.48 53.85 -17.79
CA LYS A 3 -28.19 52.64 -17.29
C LYS A 3 -27.71 51.34 -17.94
N LYS A 4 -27.42 51.35 -19.25
CA LYS A 4 -26.91 50.16 -19.97
C LYS A 4 -25.50 49.81 -19.52
N ILE A 5 -24.64 50.81 -19.32
CA ILE A 5 -23.27 50.61 -18.82
C ILE A 5 -23.29 50.02 -17.41
N ILE A 6 -24.16 50.52 -16.52
CA ILE A 6 -24.31 50.00 -15.16
C ILE A 6 -24.75 48.53 -15.19
N ILE A 7 -25.73 48.17 -16.02
CA ILE A 7 -26.18 46.77 -16.16
C ILE A 7 -25.03 45.86 -16.62
N ILE A 8 -24.23 46.30 -17.60
CA ILE A 8 -23.07 45.54 -18.09
C ILE A 8 -22.02 45.37 -16.99
N LEU A 9 -21.73 46.42 -16.22
CA LEU A 9 -20.76 46.36 -15.13
C LEU A 9 -21.21 45.41 -14.00
N VAL A 10 -22.49 45.45 -13.64
CA VAL A 10 -23.07 44.54 -12.64
C VAL A 10 -23.02 43.08 -13.13
N ALA A 11 -23.39 42.84 -14.39
CA ALA A 11 -23.32 41.51 -14.98
C ALA A 11 -21.87 40.98 -15.03
N PHE A 12 -20.91 41.84 -15.37
CA PHE A 12 -19.49 41.50 -15.40
C PHE A 12 -18.96 41.20 -13.99
N ALA A 13 -19.31 42.01 -12.99
CA ALA A 13 -18.93 41.77 -11.60
C ALA A 13 -19.52 40.46 -11.06
N ALA A 14 -20.79 40.16 -11.39
CA ALA A 14 -21.43 38.89 -11.01
C ALA A 14 -20.74 37.69 -11.66
N LEU A 15 -20.35 37.80 -12.94
CA LEU A 15 -19.60 36.76 -13.65
C LEU A 15 -18.24 36.51 -12.99
N LEU A 16 -17.48 37.57 -12.71
CA LEU A 16 -16.18 37.47 -12.03
C LEU A 16 -16.31 36.87 -10.62
N GLY A 17 -17.31 37.30 -9.86
CA GLY A 17 -17.62 36.74 -8.55
C GLY A 17 -17.95 35.25 -8.62
N GLY A 18 -18.72 34.83 -9.62
CA GLY A 18 -19.02 33.42 -9.88
C GLY A 18 -17.77 32.59 -10.20
N ILE A 19 -16.89 33.10 -11.07
CA ILE A 19 -15.61 32.44 -11.41
C ILE A 19 -14.72 32.33 -10.17
N PHE A 20 -14.60 33.40 -9.38
CA PHE A 20 -13.79 33.39 -8.16
C PHE A 20 -14.35 32.41 -7.13
N TYR A 21 -15.67 32.39 -6.92
CA TYR A 21 -16.32 31.43 -6.04
C TYR A 21 -16.11 29.98 -6.51
N PHE A 22 -16.30 29.70 -7.80
CA PHE A 22 -16.06 28.37 -8.36
C PHE A 22 -14.61 27.93 -8.15
N ARG A 23 -13.65 28.81 -8.44
CA ARG A 23 -12.23 28.54 -8.20
C ARG A 23 -11.97 28.31 -6.71
N TYR A 24 -12.54 29.12 -5.82
CA TYR A 24 -12.40 28.93 -4.38
C TYR A 24 -12.92 27.55 -3.96
N GLN A 25 -14.07 27.12 -4.46
CA GLN A 25 -14.60 25.78 -4.20
C GLN A 25 -13.67 24.67 -4.71
N VAL A 26 -13.11 24.80 -5.90
CA VAL A 26 -12.18 23.79 -6.45
C VAL A 26 -10.94 23.60 -5.56
N TYR A 27 -10.40 24.65 -4.96
CA TYR A 27 -9.13 24.58 -4.23
C TYR A 27 -9.29 24.43 -2.70
N TYR A 28 -10.41 24.88 -2.12
CA TYR A 28 -10.56 25.01 -0.66
C TYR A 28 -11.79 24.31 -0.09
N SER A 29 -12.59 23.63 -0.92
CA SER A 29 -13.68 22.81 -0.41
C SER A 29 -13.19 21.45 0.09
N HIS A 30 -13.93 20.88 1.03
CA HIS A 30 -13.54 19.68 1.75
C HIS A 30 -14.64 18.62 1.73
N GLY A 31 -14.25 17.36 1.87
CA GLY A 31 -15.18 16.25 2.06
C GLY A 31 -15.89 16.28 3.42
N SER A 32 -16.92 15.46 3.56
CA SER A 32 -17.68 15.29 4.81
C SER A 32 -17.08 14.23 5.74
N TYR A 33 -16.31 13.26 5.22
CA TYR A 33 -15.73 12.18 6.01
C TYR A 33 -14.36 12.57 6.57
N LYS A 34 -14.29 12.86 7.87
CA LYS A 34 -13.14 13.55 8.48
C LYS A 34 -12.02 12.62 8.99
N GLN A 35 -12.31 11.34 9.15
CA GLN A 35 -11.35 10.35 9.64
C GLN A 35 -10.53 9.76 8.49
N GLU A 36 -9.39 9.17 8.83
CA GLU A 36 -8.57 8.43 7.85
C GLU A 36 -9.32 7.22 7.29
N LYS A 37 -9.32 7.10 5.97
CA LYS A 37 -9.98 6.02 5.25
C LYS A 37 -9.06 5.43 4.18
N LYS A 38 -9.16 4.12 4.00
CA LYS A 38 -8.55 3.43 2.85
C LYS A 38 -9.45 3.62 1.63
N PHE A 39 -8.95 4.33 0.63
CA PHE A 39 -9.56 4.48 -0.67
C PHE A 39 -8.81 3.63 -1.69
N GLU A 40 -9.51 2.90 -2.55
CA GLU A 40 -8.91 2.00 -3.53
C GLU A 40 -9.22 2.46 -4.95
N ILE A 41 -8.18 2.57 -5.78
CA ILE A 41 -8.30 2.74 -7.23
C ILE A 41 -8.00 1.40 -7.87
N THR A 42 -8.98 0.85 -8.58
CA THR A 42 -8.84 -0.41 -9.30
C THR A 42 -8.17 -0.21 -10.67
N LYS A 43 -7.49 -1.25 -11.17
CA LYS A 43 -6.85 -1.17 -12.49
C LYS A 43 -7.91 -1.01 -13.58
N GLY A 44 -7.76 0.02 -14.41
CA GLY A 44 -8.70 0.32 -15.49
C GLY A 44 -9.87 1.22 -15.07
N GLU A 45 -9.90 1.68 -13.82
CA GLU A 45 -10.90 2.61 -13.34
C GLU A 45 -10.76 3.99 -14.01
N GLY A 46 -11.85 4.51 -14.59
CA GLY A 46 -11.85 5.80 -15.28
C GLY A 46 -11.97 7.00 -14.33
N ASN A 47 -11.49 8.17 -14.76
CA ASN A 47 -11.48 9.40 -13.95
C ASN A 47 -12.84 9.80 -13.37
N SER A 48 -13.90 9.67 -14.16
CA SER A 48 -15.26 9.99 -13.71
C SER A 48 -15.73 9.03 -12.61
N GLN A 49 -15.31 7.75 -12.69
CA GLN A 49 -15.60 6.76 -11.66
C GLN A 49 -14.84 7.06 -10.37
N ILE A 50 -13.54 7.38 -10.48
CA ILE A 50 -12.71 7.80 -9.34
C ILE A 50 -13.34 9.02 -8.64
N ALA A 51 -13.72 10.05 -9.40
CA ALA A 51 -14.36 11.25 -8.87
C ALA A 51 -15.71 10.94 -8.18
N ALA A 52 -16.53 10.06 -8.77
CA ALA A 52 -17.79 9.62 -8.18
C ALA A 52 -17.57 8.82 -6.89
N ASN A 53 -16.58 7.92 -6.87
CA ASN A 53 -16.20 7.12 -5.71
C ASN A 53 -15.74 8.02 -4.56
N LEU A 54 -14.80 8.95 -4.82
CA LEU A 54 -14.33 9.92 -3.83
C LEU A 54 -15.49 10.73 -3.23
N LYS A 55 -16.43 11.19 -4.07
CA LYS A 55 -17.59 11.96 -3.60
C LYS A 55 -18.54 11.11 -2.76
N ARG A 56 -18.85 9.89 -3.21
CA ARG A 56 -19.72 8.95 -2.49
C ARG A 56 -19.17 8.61 -1.12
N GLU A 57 -17.85 8.45 -1.03
CA GLU A 57 -17.16 8.17 0.22
C GLU A 57 -16.97 9.40 1.11
N GLY A 58 -17.42 10.57 0.68
CA GLY A 58 -17.32 11.81 1.44
C GLY A 58 -15.89 12.36 1.52
N LEU A 59 -14.99 11.93 0.63
CA LEU A 59 -13.59 12.35 0.60
C LEU A 59 -13.41 13.68 -0.14
N ILE A 60 -14.30 14.00 -1.09
CA ILE A 60 -14.35 15.31 -1.77
C ILE A 60 -15.74 15.95 -1.64
N SER A 61 -15.76 17.27 -1.77
CA SER A 61 -17.00 18.08 -1.73
C SER A 61 -17.85 17.91 -2.99
N SER A 62 -17.25 17.63 -4.16
CA SER A 62 -17.95 17.56 -5.45
C SER A 62 -17.09 16.82 -6.48
N ASN A 63 -17.70 15.89 -7.21
CA ASN A 63 -17.08 15.21 -8.34
C ASN A 63 -16.74 16.18 -9.48
N TRP A 64 -17.57 17.21 -9.72
CA TRP A 64 -17.35 18.21 -10.77
C TRP A 64 -16.11 19.07 -10.50
N TYR A 65 -15.93 19.52 -9.26
CA TYR A 65 -14.76 20.31 -8.87
C TYR A 65 -13.47 19.50 -8.99
N PHE A 66 -13.51 18.23 -8.57
CA PHE A 66 -12.39 17.32 -8.73
C PHE A 66 -12.08 17.07 -10.20
N TYR A 67 -13.10 16.75 -11.02
CA TYR A 67 -12.93 16.51 -12.44
C TYR A 67 -12.37 17.74 -13.18
N TYR A 68 -12.88 18.93 -12.88
CA TYR A 68 -12.36 20.19 -13.41
C TYR A 68 -10.88 20.39 -13.06
N TYR A 69 -10.52 20.15 -11.79
CA TYR A 69 -9.14 20.27 -11.33
C TYR A 69 -8.21 19.33 -12.11
N ILE A 70 -8.52 18.04 -12.17
CA ILE A 70 -7.65 17.03 -12.80
C ILE A 70 -7.55 17.25 -14.31
N HIS A 71 -8.61 17.76 -14.95
CA HIS A 71 -8.61 18.07 -16.37
C HIS A 71 -7.70 19.27 -16.67
N THR A 72 -7.88 20.38 -15.94
CA THR A 72 -7.11 21.62 -16.13
C THR A 72 -5.63 21.48 -15.75
N HIS A 73 -5.28 20.52 -14.90
CA HIS A 73 -3.90 20.25 -14.48
C HIS A 73 -3.27 19.04 -15.20
N GLY A 74 -3.92 18.47 -16.22
CA GLY A 74 -3.35 17.37 -17.01
C GLY A 74 -3.18 16.05 -16.26
N LEU A 75 -3.98 15.79 -15.22
CA LEU A 75 -3.87 14.63 -14.34
C LEU A 75 -4.75 13.44 -14.75
N LEU A 76 -5.58 13.57 -15.80
CA LEU A 76 -6.55 12.55 -16.23
C LEU A 76 -5.95 11.15 -16.44
N ASN A 77 -4.68 11.02 -16.83
CA ASN A 77 -4.07 9.71 -17.06
C ASN A 77 -2.91 9.43 -16.09
N LYS A 78 -2.92 10.08 -14.92
CA LYS A 78 -1.82 10.04 -13.94
C LYS A 78 -2.17 9.26 -12.68
N PHE A 79 -3.43 8.90 -12.47
CA PHE A 79 -3.83 8.11 -11.31
C PHE A 79 -3.26 6.70 -11.37
N LEU A 80 -2.73 6.26 -10.24
CA LEU A 80 -2.12 4.95 -10.12
C LEU A 80 -3.10 3.99 -9.44
N PRO A 81 -3.27 2.76 -9.93
CA PRO A 81 -4.02 1.74 -9.21
C PRO A 81 -3.34 1.43 -7.87
N GLY A 82 -4.12 1.36 -6.80
CA GLY A 82 -3.58 1.14 -5.46
C GLY A 82 -4.54 1.54 -4.34
N LYS A 83 -4.16 1.22 -3.11
CA LYS A 83 -4.86 1.65 -1.90
C LYS A 83 -4.17 2.88 -1.33
N TYR A 84 -4.93 3.86 -0.91
CA TYR A 84 -4.45 5.14 -0.39
C TYR A 84 -5.08 5.42 0.96
N GLN A 85 -4.33 6.07 1.85
CA GLN A 85 -4.85 6.58 3.11
C GLN A 85 -5.13 8.07 2.94
N ILE A 86 -6.43 8.42 2.92
CA ILE A 86 -6.94 9.77 2.69
C ILE A 86 -8.15 10.06 3.57
N ASN A 87 -8.42 11.35 3.78
CA ASN A 87 -9.58 11.83 4.52
C ASN A 87 -10.16 13.08 3.84
N GLY A 88 -11.39 13.43 4.18
CA GLY A 88 -12.10 14.61 3.67
C GLY A 88 -11.73 15.94 4.33
N ASN A 89 -10.66 16.01 5.14
CA ASN A 89 -10.02 17.28 5.50
C ASN A 89 -8.97 17.70 4.47
N MET A 90 -8.55 16.79 3.59
CA MET A 90 -7.71 17.16 2.45
C MET A 90 -8.55 17.92 1.42
N SER A 91 -7.93 18.91 0.80
CA SER A 91 -8.45 19.61 -0.36
C SER A 91 -8.44 18.73 -1.61
N ILE A 92 -9.23 19.10 -2.61
CA ILE A 92 -9.23 18.42 -3.93
C ILE A 92 -7.83 18.35 -4.55
N PRO A 93 -7.02 19.43 -4.56
CA PRO A 93 -5.62 19.38 -5.01
C PRO A 93 -4.76 18.34 -4.29
N GLU A 94 -4.84 18.28 -2.95
CA GLU A 94 -4.06 17.35 -2.15
C GLU A 94 -4.44 15.90 -2.44
N ILE A 95 -5.74 15.61 -2.51
CA ILE A 95 -6.24 14.28 -2.88
C ILE A 95 -5.77 13.93 -4.28
N ALA A 96 -5.94 14.81 -5.27
CA ALA A 96 -5.54 14.56 -6.65
C ALA A 96 -4.04 14.23 -6.75
N LEU A 97 -3.17 15.03 -6.12
CA LEU A 97 -1.73 14.77 -6.11
C LEU A 97 -1.39 13.45 -5.42
N ARG A 98 -2.00 13.17 -4.27
CA ARG A 98 -1.76 11.94 -3.51
C ARG A 98 -2.08 10.69 -4.34
N LEU A 99 -3.15 10.71 -5.13
CA LEU A 99 -3.56 9.60 -5.99
C LEU A 99 -2.68 9.42 -7.25
N THR A 100 -1.80 10.37 -7.57
CA THR A 100 -0.87 10.31 -8.73
C THR A 100 0.55 9.89 -8.37
N GLN A 101 0.84 9.80 -7.07
CA GLN A 101 2.17 9.57 -6.52
C GLN A 101 2.30 8.14 -5.99
N LYS A 102 3.34 7.42 -6.42
CA LYS A 102 3.55 6.00 -6.09
C LYS A 102 3.87 5.80 -4.61
N GLU A 103 4.59 6.75 -4.01
CA GLU A 103 4.97 6.79 -2.60
C GLU A 103 3.77 6.84 -1.65
N ASN A 104 2.61 7.29 -2.13
CA ASN A 104 1.39 7.34 -1.33
C ASN A 104 0.53 6.07 -1.41
N ILE A 105 0.90 5.13 -2.29
CA ILE A 105 0.23 3.83 -2.35
C ILE A 105 0.63 3.05 -1.11
N ILE A 106 -0.37 2.66 -0.31
CA ILE A 106 -0.19 1.76 0.82
C ILE A 106 0.43 0.47 0.29
N PRO A 107 1.66 0.13 0.71
CA PRO A 107 2.28 -1.11 0.26
C PRO A 107 1.43 -2.31 0.70
N GLY A 108 1.18 -3.22 -0.23
CA GLY A 108 0.53 -4.50 0.05
C GLY A 108 1.39 -5.42 0.91
N TYR A 109 2.66 -5.06 1.12
CA TYR A 109 3.63 -5.82 1.86
C TYR A 109 4.32 -5.00 2.96
N VAL A 110 4.89 -5.70 3.93
CA VAL A 110 5.75 -5.18 4.99
C VAL A 110 7.15 -5.73 4.74
N LYS A 111 8.14 -4.83 4.68
CA LYS A 111 9.55 -5.21 4.57
C LYS A 111 10.11 -5.44 5.97
N ILE A 112 10.63 -6.64 6.24
CA ILE A 112 11.20 -7.01 7.54
C ILE A 112 12.55 -7.67 7.31
N THR A 113 13.58 -7.14 7.98
CA THR A 113 14.92 -7.71 7.99
C THR A 113 15.13 -8.49 9.28
N PHE A 114 15.63 -9.73 9.19
CA PHE A 114 16.08 -10.54 10.31
C PHE A 114 17.60 -10.68 10.24
N PRO A 115 18.34 -10.01 11.14
CA PRO A 115 19.79 -10.19 11.23
C PRO A 115 20.19 -11.63 11.56
N GLU A 116 21.39 -12.01 11.14
CA GLU A 116 22.01 -13.27 11.55
C GLU A 116 22.15 -13.37 13.08
N GLY A 117 22.14 -14.60 13.59
CA GLY A 117 22.23 -14.89 15.03
C GLY A 117 20.96 -14.55 15.83
N TRP A 118 19.88 -14.14 15.16
CA TRP A 118 18.57 -14.00 15.80
C TRP A 118 17.93 -15.36 16.04
N ASP A 119 17.34 -15.51 17.22
CA ASP A 119 16.47 -16.64 17.53
C ASP A 119 15.04 -16.36 17.03
N SER A 120 14.24 -17.43 16.96
CA SER A 120 12.84 -17.33 16.54
C SER A 120 11.98 -16.41 17.41
N LYS A 121 12.35 -16.22 18.68
CA LYS A 121 11.64 -15.32 19.60
C LYS A 121 11.81 -13.86 19.17
N LYS A 122 13.03 -13.41 18.89
CA LYS A 122 13.30 -12.06 18.37
C LYS A 122 12.64 -11.85 17.01
N MET A 123 12.65 -12.86 16.16
CA MET A 123 11.94 -12.82 14.88
C MET A 123 10.43 -12.63 15.08
N ALA A 124 9.82 -13.41 15.98
CA ALA A 124 8.41 -13.30 16.34
C ALA A 124 8.04 -11.93 16.92
N GLU A 125 8.85 -11.40 17.84
CA GLU A 125 8.66 -10.05 18.39
C GLU A 125 8.70 -8.98 17.29
N ARG A 126 9.64 -9.08 16.35
CA ARG A 126 9.74 -8.17 15.20
C ARG A 126 8.54 -8.31 14.25
N LEU A 127 8.03 -9.52 14.03
CA LEU A 127 6.81 -9.75 13.25
C LEU A 127 5.60 -9.07 13.91
N SER A 128 5.38 -9.32 15.20
CA SER A 128 4.28 -8.73 15.97
C SER A 128 4.35 -7.20 16.02
N ALA A 129 5.54 -6.63 16.23
CA ALA A 129 5.76 -5.18 16.21
C ALA A 129 5.43 -4.53 14.86
N ASN A 130 5.42 -5.32 13.78
CA ASN A 130 5.08 -4.88 12.43
C ASN A 130 3.66 -5.32 11.99
N GLY A 131 2.81 -5.76 12.92
CA GLY A 131 1.41 -6.12 12.67
C GLY A 131 1.22 -7.46 11.96
N LEU A 132 2.24 -8.33 11.95
CA LEU A 132 2.18 -9.69 11.44
C LEU A 132 1.95 -10.70 12.59
N PRO A 133 1.48 -11.93 12.32
CA PRO A 133 1.13 -12.90 13.36
C PRO A 133 2.35 -13.57 14.02
N GLY A 134 3.20 -12.77 14.68
CA GLY A 134 4.45 -13.22 15.29
C GLY A 134 4.28 -14.27 16.40
N GLU A 135 3.26 -14.14 17.24
CA GLU A 135 2.98 -15.13 18.29
C GLU A 135 2.59 -16.50 17.75
N ILE A 136 1.76 -16.53 16.70
CA ILE A 136 1.35 -17.78 16.04
C ILE A 136 2.55 -18.37 15.29
N PHE A 137 3.35 -17.52 14.64
CA PHE A 137 4.61 -17.92 14.01
C PHE A 137 5.54 -18.60 15.02
N LEU A 138 5.74 -18.03 16.21
CA LEU A 138 6.59 -18.63 17.23
C LEU A 138 6.09 -20.02 17.64
N LYS A 139 4.78 -20.21 17.78
CA LYS A 139 4.18 -21.52 18.08
C LYS A 139 4.46 -22.54 16.98
N ILE A 140 4.34 -22.15 15.71
CA ILE A 140 4.66 -23.01 14.57
C ILE A 140 6.14 -23.39 14.59
N VAL A 141 7.03 -22.45 14.90
CA VAL A 141 8.47 -22.72 14.97
C VAL A 141 8.80 -23.69 16.12
N GLN A 142 8.21 -23.48 17.30
CA GLN A 142 8.46 -24.30 18.48
C GLN A 142 7.79 -25.68 18.42
N SER A 143 6.72 -25.81 17.65
CA SER A 143 5.92 -27.03 17.53
C SER A 143 5.41 -27.15 16.09
N PRO A 144 6.30 -27.46 15.13
CA PRO A 144 5.91 -27.58 13.75
C PRO A 144 4.85 -28.68 13.61
N PRO A 145 3.77 -28.44 12.84
CA PRO A 145 2.78 -29.49 12.60
C PRO A 145 3.47 -30.71 12.01
N LYS A 146 3.01 -31.91 12.41
CA LYS A 146 3.52 -33.20 11.93
C LYS A 146 3.10 -33.43 10.46
N SER A 147 3.65 -32.61 9.58
CA SER A 147 3.66 -32.78 8.12
C SER A 147 2.28 -32.65 7.43
N PRO A 148 2.20 -32.17 6.17
CA PRO A 148 3.14 -32.48 5.09
C PRO A 148 4.38 -31.55 5.09
N SER A 149 5.48 -31.97 5.69
CA SER A 149 6.83 -32.03 5.14
C SER A 149 6.79 -32.64 3.72
N GLY A 150 5.96 -32.07 2.84
CA GLY A 150 5.85 -32.48 1.45
C GLY A 150 7.08 -32.05 0.67
N ASP A 151 7.69 -30.93 1.08
CA ASP A 151 8.71 -30.27 0.27
C ASP A 151 10.13 -30.35 0.87
N PHE A 152 10.29 -30.51 2.19
CA PHE A 152 11.61 -30.53 2.85
C PHE A 152 11.89 -31.82 3.61
N GLU A 153 12.73 -32.68 3.03
CA GLU A 153 13.07 -33.99 3.59
C GLU A 153 13.78 -33.90 4.94
N TYR A 154 14.60 -32.87 5.15
CA TYR A 154 15.33 -32.62 6.39
C TYR A 154 14.43 -32.23 7.58
N LEU A 155 13.16 -31.88 7.35
CA LEU A 155 12.22 -31.50 8.41
C LEU A 155 11.38 -32.67 8.96
N LYS A 156 11.48 -33.87 8.39
CA LYS A 156 10.57 -35.00 8.71
C LYS A 156 10.55 -35.43 10.18
N ASN A 157 11.52 -35.03 11.01
CA ASN A 157 11.59 -35.39 12.44
C ASN A 157 12.08 -34.25 13.35
N VAL A 158 12.01 -33.00 12.91
CA VAL A 158 12.49 -31.88 13.74
C VAL A 158 11.49 -31.55 14.85
N LYS A 159 11.99 -31.33 16.06
CA LYS A 159 11.16 -30.88 17.20
C LYS A 159 10.82 -29.39 17.12
N SER A 160 11.56 -28.64 16.32
CA SER A 160 11.48 -27.20 16.16
C SER A 160 12.07 -26.80 14.80
N LEU A 161 11.61 -25.68 14.26
CA LEU A 161 12.18 -25.03 13.07
C LEU A 161 13.33 -24.06 13.42
N GLU A 162 13.73 -23.98 14.69
CA GLU A 162 14.90 -23.19 15.10
C GLU A 162 16.14 -23.60 14.30
N GLY A 163 16.86 -22.62 13.74
CA GLY A 163 18.03 -22.87 12.89
C GLY A 163 17.72 -23.23 11.43
N TYR A 164 16.45 -23.43 11.05
CA TYR A 164 16.03 -23.67 9.66
C TYR A 164 15.39 -22.44 9.00
N LEU A 165 15.30 -21.32 9.72
CA LEU A 165 14.75 -20.08 9.23
C LEU A 165 15.89 -19.16 8.80
N PHE A 166 16.08 -19.00 7.48
CA PHE A 166 17.21 -18.23 6.98
C PHE A 166 17.07 -16.73 7.32
N PRO A 167 18.07 -16.10 7.97
CA PRO A 167 18.06 -14.67 8.26
C PRO A 167 18.24 -13.87 6.96
N ASP A 168 17.26 -13.03 6.62
CA ASP A 168 17.30 -12.19 5.42
C ASP A 168 16.28 -11.03 5.55
N THR A 169 16.18 -10.23 4.50
CA THR A 169 15.14 -9.24 4.30
C THR A 169 13.98 -9.81 3.48
N TYR A 170 12.84 -9.96 4.14
CA TYR A 170 11.61 -10.49 3.55
C TYR A 170 10.59 -9.39 3.29
N PHE A 171 9.78 -9.59 2.25
CA PHE A 171 8.60 -8.80 1.97
C PHE A 171 7.35 -9.67 2.19
N PHE A 172 6.60 -9.40 3.24
CA PHE A 172 5.44 -10.18 3.65
C PHE A 172 4.15 -9.44 3.29
N ALA A 173 3.16 -10.11 2.70
CA ALA A 173 1.84 -9.49 2.54
C ALA A 173 1.27 -9.11 3.92
N LYS A 174 0.55 -7.98 4.03
CA LYS A 174 0.02 -7.52 5.32
C LYS A 174 -0.98 -8.48 5.97
N ASP A 175 -1.60 -9.34 5.16
CA ASP A 175 -2.58 -10.36 5.53
C ASP A 175 -1.99 -11.78 5.50
N ILE A 176 -0.66 -11.93 5.36
CA ILE A 176 -0.02 -13.24 5.36
C ILE A 176 -0.30 -13.98 6.69
N LYS A 177 -0.57 -15.28 6.59
CA LYS A 177 -0.69 -16.17 7.75
C LYS A 177 0.69 -16.58 8.26
N ALA A 178 0.75 -16.98 9.53
CA ALA A 178 1.99 -17.38 10.17
C ALA A 178 2.67 -18.58 9.50
N GLU A 179 1.87 -19.53 8.99
CA GLU A 179 2.34 -20.68 8.20
C GLU A 179 3.05 -20.23 6.93
N GLY A 180 2.50 -19.22 6.24
CA GLY A 180 3.10 -18.66 5.03
C GLY A 180 4.40 -17.90 5.31
N ILE A 181 4.54 -17.29 6.50
CA ILE A 181 5.80 -16.68 6.93
C ILE A 181 6.86 -17.77 7.12
N ALA A 182 6.54 -18.80 7.92
CA ALA A 182 7.46 -19.90 8.18
C ALA A 182 7.89 -20.61 6.89
N GLN A 183 6.92 -20.94 6.02
CA GLN A 183 7.17 -21.54 4.72
C GLN A 183 8.13 -20.69 3.88
N LYS A 184 7.88 -19.38 3.77
CA LYS A 184 8.74 -18.48 2.99
C LYS A 184 10.18 -18.42 3.50
N MET A 185 10.39 -18.54 4.81
CA MET A 185 11.73 -18.59 5.40
C MET A 185 12.42 -19.94 5.19
N LEU A 186 11.66 -21.04 5.22
CA LEU A 186 12.15 -22.39 4.91
C LEU A 186 12.52 -22.53 3.42
N ASP A 187 11.69 -22.00 2.52
CA ASP A 187 11.99 -21.95 1.08
C ASP A 187 13.30 -21.21 0.81
N ASN A 188 13.53 -20.10 1.52
CA ASN A 188 14.78 -19.34 1.39
C ASN A 188 15.98 -20.12 1.95
N PHE A 189 15.80 -20.83 3.06
CA PHE A 189 16.84 -21.70 3.61
C PHE A 189 17.27 -22.77 2.61
N ASP A 190 16.32 -23.48 2.00
CA ASP A 190 16.61 -24.52 1.01
C ASP A 190 17.31 -23.94 -0.24
N GLN A 191 16.87 -22.79 -0.73
CA GLN A 191 17.53 -22.10 -1.85
C GLN A 191 18.97 -21.73 -1.54
N LYS A 192 19.26 -21.22 -0.35
CA LYS A 192 20.60 -20.81 0.08
C LYS A 192 21.52 -22.01 0.30
N LEU A 193 21.01 -23.07 0.92
CA LEU A 193 21.73 -24.32 1.11
C LEU A 193 22.15 -24.92 -0.24
N ASN A 194 21.23 -24.97 -1.20
CA ASN A 194 21.51 -25.50 -2.53
C ASN A 194 22.58 -24.67 -3.28
N ALA A 195 22.53 -23.34 -3.17
CA ALA A 195 23.53 -22.46 -3.78
C ALA A 195 24.94 -22.67 -3.18
N GLU A 196 25.05 -22.71 -1.85
CA GLU A 196 26.33 -22.97 -1.16
C GLU A 196 26.90 -24.34 -1.52
N MET A 197 26.04 -25.37 -1.60
CA MET A 197 26.47 -26.72 -2.01
C MET A 197 27.00 -26.74 -3.45
N GLN A 198 26.37 -26.01 -4.37
CA GLN A 198 26.85 -25.90 -5.76
C GLN A 198 28.22 -25.20 -5.82
N GLU A 199 28.41 -24.12 -5.07
CA GLU A 199 29.70 -23.42 -4.98
C GLU A 199 30.79 -24.31 -4.37
N ALA A 200 30.45 -25.11 -3.34
CA ALA A 200 31.36 -26.07 -2.74
C ALA A 200 31.81 -27.17 -3.73
N VAL A 201 30.91 -27.66 -4.59
CA VAL A 201 31.24 -28.66 -5.62
C VAL A 201 32.17 -28.08 -6.69
N ILE A 202 31.87 -26.86 -7.18
CA ILE A 202 32.68 -26.16 -8.18
C ILE A 202 34.08 -25.83 -7.62
N SER A 203 34.16 -25.34 -6.38
CA SER A 203 35.44 -24.99 -5.75
C SER A 203 36.32 -26.20 -5.41
N GLN A 204 35.72 -27.38 -5.24
CA GLN A 204 36.46 -28.65 -5.04
C GLN A 204 36.88 -29.34 -6.35
N GLY A 205 36.58 -28.77 -7.52
CA GLY A 205 36.99 -29.30 -8.83
C GLY A 205 36.38 -30.67 -9.17
N LYS A 206 35.26 -31.03 -8.54
CA LYS A 206 34.54 -32.27 -8.83
C LYS A 206 33.39 -31.97 -9.79
N SER A 207 33.63 -32.24 -11.07
CA SER A 207 32.61 -32.29 -12.13
C SER A 207 32.22 -33.73 -12.43
#